data_AF-A0A5E4FFG0-F1
#
_entry.id   AF-A0A5E4FFG0-F1
#
_cell.length_a   1.000
_cell.length_b   1.000
_cell.length_c   1.000
_cell.angle_alpha   90.00
_cell.angle_beta   90.00
_cell.angle_gamma   90.00
#
_symmetry.space_group_name_H-M   'P 1'
#
loop_
_entity.id
_entity.type
_entity.pdbx_description
1 polymer ?
#
loop_
_entity_poly.entity_id
_entity_poly.type
_entity_poly.pdbx_seq_one_letter_code
_entity_poly.pdbx_strand_id
1 'polypeptide(L)'
;MPTNRSKSEKHEATKQLRRDPYEVLGVTRNSTDQEIKSAYRKMALKYHPDKNANDPKAADMFKEVTFSYNILSDPDKRRQYDTAGFQAVESESQDLELDLSSLGAVNTMFAALFSKLGVPIKTTVSATVLEEALNGVVTIRPLPLGQAITKKVEKQCAHFYAVTITEADARAGFVCQVQSSDKSKFKLLYFDQEETGGLSLCLQEDSAKTGKVTSAGMYFLGFPVYRLDQTLNSMAAAKDPDAAFFKKLDGFQPCELTELKAGTHVFAVYGDNFFKSASYTIEALSCGPFTEEKENLRAVEAQILTKRVELSKFETEYREVLAQFTEMTSRYTQEMQEIDELLRQRNEIYASYTIAPPMKRSSSRSRNKGQSKEVNEEGRQKKTLLTRGTRQSLSSFWLWLFSIHRSEVQG
;
A
#
# COMPACT_ATOMS: atom_id res chain seq x y z
N MET A 1 10.33 49.50 -20.47
CA MET A 1 9.61 48.39 -21.12
C MET A 1 10.27 47.08 -20.70
N PRO A 2 9.78 46.36 -19.68
CA PRO A 2 10.25 45.01 -19.40
C PRO A 2 9.35 44.00 -20.10
N THR A 3 9.97 43.12 -20.89
CA THR A 3 9.31 42.02 -21.60
C THR A 3 8.94 40.90 -20.64
N ASN A 4 7.66 40.55 -20.69
CA ASN A 4 6.96 39.47 -20.00
C ASN A 4 7.57 38.10 -20.35
N ARG A 5 7.99 37.30 -19.36
CA ARG A 5 8.20 35.84 -19.53
C ARG A 5 7.20 35.09 -18.67
N SER A 6 6.50 34.18 -19.33
CA SER A 6 5.25 33.53 -18.95
C SER A 6 5.38 32.57 -17.76
N LYS A 7 4.29 32.52 -16.99
CA LYS A 7 3.98 31.68 -15.80
C LYS A 7 3.94 30.16 -16.08
N SER A 8 4.76 29.63 -16.98
CA SER A 8 4.72 28.22 -17.39
C SER A 8 5.71 27.32 -16.64
N GLU A 9 6.68 27.89 -15.91
CA GLU A 9 7.78 27.11 -15.29
C GLU A 9 7.59 26.85 -13.77
N LYS A 10 6.39 27.07 -13.21
CA LYS A 10 6.15 26.91 -11.76
C LYS A 10 5.23 25.74 -11.36
N HIS A 11 4.93 24.83 -12.29
CA HIS A 11 4.10 23.64 -12.02
C HIS A 11 4.86 22.31 -12.05
N GLU A 12 6.15 22.29 -11.72
CA GLU A 12 6.91 21.05 -11.65
C GLU A 12 7.79 20.98 -10.39
N ALA A 13 7.15 21.03 -9.22
CA ALA A 13 7.83 20.78 -7.96
C ALA A 13 6.87 20.19 -6.93
N THR A 14 6.65 18.86 -7.04
CA THR A 14 6.81 17.86 -5.95
C THR A 14 6.31 16.50 -6.44
N LYS A 15 7.02 15.88 -7.39
CA LYS A 15 7.03 14.42 -7.56
C LYS A 15 8.32 13.97 -6.86
N GLN A 16 8.25 13.14 -5.82
CA GLN A 16 9.46 12.59 -5.19
C GLN A 16 10.22 11.80 -6.27
N LEU A 17 11.28 12.38 -6.82
CA LEU A 17 12.16 11.73 -7.79
C LEU A 17 12.95 10.65 -7.03
N ARG A 18 12.60 9.38 -7.26
CA ARG A 18 13.42 8.24 -6.81
C ARG A 18 14.82 8.36 -7.44
N ARG A 19 15.85 7.94 -6.71
CA ARG A 19 17.25 7.97 -7.17
C ARG A 19 17.49 6.93 -8.26
N ASP A 20 18.36 7.25 -9.22
CA ASP A 20 18.70 6.35 -10.33
C ASP A 20 19.27 5.01 -9.78
N PRO A 21 18.75 3.83 -10.18
CA PRO A 21 19.21 2.52 -9.72
C PRO A 21 20.71 2.29 -9.91
N TYR A 22 21.28 2.83 -10.99
CA TYR A 22 22.71 2.74 -11.27
C TYR A 22 23.52 3.51 -10.23
N GLU A 23 23.07 4.70 -9.83
CA GLU A 23 23.70 5.51 -8.79
C GLU A 23 23.56 4.87 -7.40
N VAL A 24 22.39 4.32 -7.10
CA VAL A 24 22.13 3.66 -5.81
C VAL A 24 23.00 2.43 -5.62
N LEU A 25 23.21 1.62 -6.65
CA LEU A 25 24.16 0.49 -6.60
C LEU A 25 25.62 0.93 -6.78
N GLY A 26 25.87 2.15 -7.27
CA GLY A 26 27.21 2.65 -7.57
C GLY A 26 27.86 1.95 -8.76
N VAL A 27 27.06 1.62 -9.77
CA VAL A 27 27.49 0.91 -11.00
C VAL A 27 27.17 1.75 -12.23
N THR A 28 27.87 1.50 -13.34
CA THR A 28 27.64 2.22 -14.60
C THR A 28 26.50 1.58 -15.41
N ARG A 29 25.92 2.32 -16.36
CA ARG A 29 24.88 1.79 -17.27
C ARG A 29 25.35 0.64 -18.15
N ASN A 30 26.66 0.50 -18.37
CA ASN A 30 27.26 -0.59 -19.15
C ASN A 30 27.70 -1.78 -18.27
N SER A 31 27.37 -1.77 -16.97
CA SER A 31 27.82 -2.83 -16.06
C SER A 31 27.19 -4.17 -16.42
N THR A 32 27.98 -5.22 -16.31
CA THR A 32 27.55 -6.61 -16.50
C THR A 32 26.67 -7.07 -15.34
N ASP A 33 25.87 -8.12 -15.55
CA ASP A 33 25.01 -8.68 -14.51
C ASP A 33 25.82 -9.15 -13.29
N GLN A 34 27.06 -9.61 -13.51
CA GLN A 34 27.98 -9.98 -12.44
C GLN A 34 28.42 -8.79 -11.59
N GLU A 35 28.70 -7.65 -12.21
CA GLU A 35 29.07 -6.40 -11.53
C GLU A 35 27.91 -5.83 -10.73
N ILE A 36 26.70 -5.81 -11.32
CA ILE A 36 25.46 -5.38 -10.66
C ILE A 36 25.19 -6.26 -9.43
N LYS A 37 25.30 -7.58 -9.58
CA LYS A 37 25.15 -8.55 -8.48
C LYS A 37 26.21 -8.36 -7.39
N SER A 38 27.44 -8.06 -7.77
CA SER A 38 28.53 -7.80 -6.83
C SER A 38 28.32 -6.51 -6.03
N ALA A 39 27.94 -5.44 -6.71
CA ALA A 39 27.66 -4.14 -6.11
C ALA A 39 26.48 -4.21 -5.14
N TYR A 40 25.41 -4.90 -5.54
CA TYR A 40 24.28 -5.19 -4.66
C TYR A 40 24.71 -5.92 -3.38
N ARG A 41 25.48 -7.01 -3.49
CA ARG A 41 25.96 -7.74 -2.29
C ARG A 41 26.74 -6.84 -1.34
N LYS A 42 27.59 -5.96 -1.89
CA LYS A 42 28.37 -4.99 -1.10
C LYS A 42 27.48 -3.98 -0.37
N MET A 43 26.50 -3.42 -1.06
CA MET A 43 25.58 -2.43 -0.49
C MET A 43 24.60 -3.07 0.50
N ALA A 44 24.09 -4.26 0.20
CA ALA A 44 23.24 -5.07 1.07
C ALA A 44 23.91 -5.36 2.42
N LEU A 45 25.19 -5.75 2.41
CA LEU A 45 25.97 -5.99 3.63
C LEU A 45 26.25 -4.70 4.41
N LYS A 46 26.41 -3.58 3.72
CA LYS A 46 26.68 -2.26 4.32
C LYS A 46 25.44 -1.74 5.05
N TYR A 47 24.27 -1.82 4.41
CA TYR A 47 23.00 -1.32 4.95
C TYR A 47 22.18 -2.41 5.65
N HIS A 48 22.81 -3.54 5.98
CA HIS A 48 22.12 -4.68 6.59
C HIS A 48 21.47 -4.28 7.93
N PRO A 49 20.18 -4.58 8.17
CA PRO A 49 19.48 -4.21 9.40
C PRO A 49 20.06 -4.82 10.66
N ASP A 50 20.62 -6.04 10.62
CA ASP A 50 21.28 -6.60 11.82
C ASP A 50 22.53 -5.82 12.24
N LYS A 51 23.22 -5.16 11.28
CA LYS A 51 24.35 -4.28 11.59
C LYS A 51 23.90 -2.84 11.90
N ASN A 52 22.68 -2.49 11.53
CA ASN A 52 22.15 -1.12 11.56
C ASN A 52 20.74 -1.05 12.20
N ALA A 53 20.51 -1.80 13.27
CA ALA A 53 19.15 -2.05 13.81
C ALA A 53 18.40 -0.80 14.30
N ASN A 54 19.13 0.28 14.60
CA ASN A 54 18.59 1.54 15.13
C ASN A 54 18.71 2.72 14.14
N ASP A 55 19.14 2.48 12.90
CA ASP A 55 19.30 3.54 11.91
C ASP A 55 18.19 3.49 10.85
N PRO A 56 17.16 4.36 10.93
CA PRO A 56 16.11 4.42 9.93
C PRO A 56 16.64 4.75 8.53
N LYS A 57 17.76 5.48 8.43
CA LYS A 57 18.37 5.81 7.12
C LYS A 57 18.98 4.58 6.47
N ALA A 58 19.57 3.67 7.26
CA ALA A 58 20.09 2.42 6.73
C ALA A 58 18.96 1.52 6.22
N ALA A 59 17.82 1.49 6.92
CA ALA A 59 16.62 0.77 6.47
C ALA A 59 16.07 1.33 5.14
N ASP A 60 16.02 2.66 5.00
CA ASP A 60 15.57 3.30 3.76
C ASP A 60 16.57 3.07 2.61
N MET A 61 17.88 3.12 2.87
CA MET A 61 18.90 2.79 1.85
C MET A 61 18.89 1.33 1.47
N PHE A 62 18.62 0.43 2.41
CA PHE A 62 18.46 -0.98 2.11
C PHE A 62 17.28 -1.21 1.15
N LYS A 63 16.14 -0.53 1.38
CA LYS A 63 15.00 -0.55 0.46
C LYS A 63 15.37 -0.01 -0.91
N GLU A 64 16.04 1.14 -0.99
CA GLU A 64 16.48 1.74 -2.26
C GLU A 64 17.44 0.82 -3.02
N VAL A 65 18.44 0.24 -2.35
CA VAL A 65 19.42 -0.70 -2.92
C VAL A 65 18.73 -1.96 -3.45
N THR A 66 17.75 -2.48 -2.72
CA THR A 66 16.98 -3.66 -3.14
C THR A 66 16.14 -3.37 -4.37
N PHE A 67 15.41 -2.26 -4.35
CA PHE A 67 14.60 -1.83 -5.48
C PHE A 67 15.45 -1.60 -6.73
N SER A 68 16.62 -0.98 -6.56
CA SER A 68 17.56 -0.74 -7.65
C SER A 68 18.09 -2.03 -8.25
N TYR A 69 18.40 -3.02 -7.41
CA TYR A 69 18.81 -4.34 -7.90
C TYR A 69 17.67 -5.07 -8.62
N ASN A 70 16.42 -5.01 -8.14
CA ASN A 70 15.28 -5.65 -8.81
C ASN A 70 15.08 -5.15 -10.25
N ILE A 71 15.30 -3.85 -10.49
CA ILE A 71 15.25 -3.26 -11.84
C ILE A 71 16.44 -3.72 -12.67
N LEU A 72 17.65 -3.66 -12.11
CA LEU A 72 18.88 -3.86 -12.88
C LEU A 72 19.29 -5.33 -13.07
N SER A 73 18.78 -6.25 -12.25
CA SER A 73 19.11 -7.68 -12.32
C SER A 73 18.32 -8.44 -13.38
N ASP A 74 17.18 -7.90 -13.79
CA ASP A 74 16.31 -8.47 -14.81
C ASP A 74 16.57 -7.73 -16.14
N PRO A 75 17.03 -8.42 -17.20
CA PRO A 75 17.32 -7.79 -18.49
C PRO A 75 16.14 -7.04 -19.11
N ASP A 76 14.91 -7.54 -18.93
CA ASP A 76 13.71 -6.91 -19.48
C ASP A 76 13.36 -5.65 -18.69
N LYS A 77 13.37 -5.70 -17.35
CA LYS A 77 13.12 -4.53 -16.49
C LYS A 77 14.19 -3.45 -16.66
N ARG A 78 15.46 -3.87 -16.79
CA ARG A 78 16.58 -2.96 -17.08
C ARG A 78 16.37 -2.26 -18.41
N ARG A 79 15.98 -2.98 -19.47
CA ARG A 79 15.67 -2.40 -20.79
C ARG A 79 14.51 -1.40 -20.71
N GLN A 80 13.44 -1.74 -20.01
CA GLN A 80 12.29 -0.85 -19.81
C GLN A 80 12.70 0.42 -19.07
N TYR A 81 13.47 0.29 -17.98
CA TYR A 81 14.00 1.42 -17.22
C TYR A 81 14.90 2.31 -18.09
N ASP A 82 15.80 1.72 -18.85
CA ASP A 82 16.73 2.45 -19.72
C ASP A 82 16.00 3.22 -20.83
N THR A 83 14.86 2.70 -21.29
CA THR A 83 14.07 3.30 -22.38
C THR A 83 13.12 4.40 -21.91
N ALA A 84 12.45 4.22 -20.75
CA ALA A 84 11.33 5.06 -20.34
C ALA A 84 11.40 5.54 -18.87
N GLY A 85 12.50 5.25 -18.17
CA GLY A 85 12.71 5.64 -16.78
C GLY A 85 11.73 4.98 -15.81
N PHE A 86 11.57 5.56 -14.63
CA PHE A 86 10.71 4.98 -13.58
C PHE A 86 9.22 4.86 -13.95
N GLN A 87 8.71 5.63 -14.91
CA GLN A 87 7.28 5.63 -15.23
C GLN A 87 6.83 4.32 -15.91
N ALA A 88 7.68 3.71 -16.74
CA ALA A 88 7.39 2.42 -17.35
C ALA A 88 7.51 1.27 -16.34
N VAL A 89 8.49 1.37 -15.44
CA VAL A 89 8.74 0.35 -14.42
C VAL A 89 7.68 0.39 -13.32
N GLU A 90 7.22 1.56 -12.89
CA GLU A 90 6.18 1.72 -11.84
C GLU A 90 4.81 1.15 -12.22
N SER A 91 4.53 0.94 -13.50
CA SER A 91 3.26 0.36 -13.98
C SER A 91 3.20 -1.16 -13.73
N GLU A 92 4.36 -1.84 -13.64
CA GLU A 92 4.49 -3.26 -13.31
C GLU A 92 5.10 -3.51 -11.92
N SER A 93 5.72 -2.49 -11.29
CA SER A 93 6.50 -2.62 -10.04
C SER A 93 5.78 -2.17 -8.76
N GLN A 94 4.46 -1.96 -8.81
CA GLN A 94 3.69 -1.66 -7.60
C GLN A 94 3.61 -2.87 -6.64
N ASP A 95 3.87 -4.07 -7.15
CA ASP A 95 4.12 -5.27 -6.37
C ASP A 95 5.60 -5.66 -6.48
N LEU A 96 6.33 -5.66 -5.36
CA LEU A 96 7.68 -6.20 -5.31
C LEU A 96 7.59 -7.73 -5.43
N GLU A 97 7.42 -8.22 -6.65
CA GLU A 97 7.40 -9.64 -6.98
C GLU A 97 8.85 -10.14 -7.09
N LEU A 98 9.23 -11.00 -6.16
CA LEU A 98 10.55 -11.61 -6.13
C LEU A 98 10.44 -13.06 -6.56
N ASP A 99 10.96 -13.38 -7.76
CA ASP A 99 11.28 -14.76 -8.13
C ASP A 99 12.63 -15.15 -7.50
N LEU A 100 12.56 -16.12 -6.59
CA LEU A 100 13.62 -16.43 -5.64
C LEU A 100 14.31 -17.76 -5.94
N SER A 101 14.00 -18.34 -7.09
CA SER A 101 14.62 -19.58 -7.61
C SER A 101 16.09 -19.40 -8.02
N SER A 102 16.55 -18.19 -8.35
CA SER A 102 17.84 -17.96 -9.03
C SER A 102 19.04 -17.54 -8.16
N LEU A 103 18.88 -17.36 -6.83
CA LEU A 103 19.90 -16.60 -6.06
C LEU A 103 20.11 -16.98 -4.58
N GLY A 104 20.06 -18.26 -4.20
CA GLY A 104 20.72 -18.81 -3.00
C GLY A 104 20.61 -18.03 -1.66
N ALA A 105 21.67 -18.09 -0.83
CA ALA A 105 21.65 -17.69 0.59
C ALA A 105 21.47 -16.18 0.86
N VAL A 106 21.80 -15.31 -0.10
CA VAL A 106 21.66 -13.85 0.05
C VAL A 106 20.16 -13.50 0.14
N ASN A 107 19.33 -14.13 -0.70
CA ASN A 107 17.88 -13.91 -0.75
C ASN A 107 17.14 -14.32 0.53
N THR A 108 17.63 -15.36 1.20
CA THR A 108 17.13 -15.76 2.52
C THR A 108 17.37 -14.65 3.55
N MET A 109 18.50 -13.96 3.55
CA MET A 109 18.66 -12.80 4.46
C MET A 109 17.72 -11.65 4.09
N PHE A 110 17.50 -11.41 2.79
CA PHE A 110 16.58 -10.36 2.32
C PHE A 110 15.13 -10.57 2.78
N ALA A 111 14.56 -11.76 2.57
CA ALA A 111 13.17 -12.02 2.95
C ALA A 111 12.94 -11.88 4.48
N ALA A 112 13.93 -12.22 5.30
CA ALA A 112 13.84 -12.12 6.76
C ALA A 112 13.78 -10.66 7.20
N LEU A 113 14.57 -9.81 6.54
CA LEU A 113 14.66 -8.39 6.83
C LEU A 113 13.40 -7.63 6.41
N PHE A 114 12.89 -7.88 5.21
CA PHE A 114 11.64 -7.27 4.75
C PHE A 114 10.45 -7.74 5.59
N SER A 115 10.41 -9.02 5.97
CA SER A 115 9.42 -9.53 6.92
C SER A 115 9.53 -8.85 8.29
N LYS A 116 10.74 -8.52 8.75
CA LYS A 116 10.98 -7.80 10.02
C LYS A 116 10.63 -6.30 9.93
N LEU A 117 10.75 -5.72 8.73
CA LEU A 117 10.37 -4.33 8.43
C LEU A 117 8.89 -4.16 8.06
N GLY A 118 8.10 -5.23 8.08
CA GLY A 118 6.66 -5.18 7.79
C GLY A 118 6.31 -4.87 6.34
N VAL A 119 7.26 -5.01 5.42
CA VAL A 119 7.04 -4.78 3.99
C VAL A 119 6.50 -6.08 3.38
N PRO A 120 5.30 -6.09 2.79
CA PRO A 120 4.79 -7.27 2.08
C PRO A 120 5.70 -7.55 0.87
N ILE A 121 6.25 -8.76 0.81
CA ILE A 121 6.92 -9.28 -0.40
C ILE A 121 5.91 -10.19 -1.08
N LYS A 122 5.60 -9.89 -2.35
CA LYS A 122 4.83 -10.80 -3.19
C LYS A 122 5.77 -11.89 -3.67
N THR A 123 5.40 -13.13 -3.40
CA THR A 123 6.22 -14.32 -3.65
C THR A 123 5.63 -15.07 -4.84
N THR A 124 6.45 -15.63 -5.72
CA THR A 124 5.99 -16.49 -6.81
C THR A 124 6.11 -17.97 -6.45
N VAL A 125 5.38 -18.83 -7.16
CA VAL A 125 5.64 -20.28 -7.14
C VAL A 125 6.96 -20.53 -7.88
N SER A 126 7.81 -21.38 -7.33
CA SER A 126 9.12 -21.70 -7.92
C SER A 126 8.96 -22.26 -9.34
N ALA A 127 9.74 -21.75 -10.29
CA ALA A 127 9.79 -22.25 -11.66
C ALA A 127 10.05 -23.76 -11.73
N THR A 128 10.92 -24.28 -10.87
CA THR A 128 11.20 -25.72 -10.80
C THR A 128 9.95 -26.55 -10.48
N VAL A 129 9.11 -26.07 -9.55
CA VAL A 129 7.85 -26.77 -9.21
C VAL A 129 6.88 -26.74 -10.39
N LEU A 130 6.82 -25.63 -11.12
CA LEU A 130 5.96 -25.49 -12.29
C LEU A 130 6.45 -26.35 -13.45
N GLU A 131 7.75 -26.42 -13.69
CA GLU A 131 8.37 -27.29 -14.70
C GLU A 131 8.17 -28.77 -14.37
N GLU A 132 8.36 -29.18 -13.11
CA GLU A 132 8.09 -30.56 -12.68
C GLU A 132 6.61 -30.93 -12.88
N ALA A 133 5.69 -30.01 -12.57
CA ALA A 133 4.25 -30.20 -12.76
C ALA A 133 3.91 -30.30 -14.26
N LEU A 134 4.43 -29.40 -15.08
CA LEU A 134 4.22 -29.38 -16.53
C LEU A 134 4.78 -30.63 -17.22
N ASN A 135 5.89 -31.17 -16.73
CA ASN A 135 6.48 -32.40 -17.25
C ASN A 135 5.84 -33.68 -16.68
N GLY A 136 4.84 -33.56 -15.79
CA GLY A 136 4.15 -34.72 -15.19
C GLY A 136 5.00 -35.54 -14.22
N VAL A 137 6.07 -34.94 -13.65
CA VAL A 137 7.02 -35.63 -12.77
C VAL A 137 6.59 -35.57 -11.29
N VAL A 138 5.56 -34.79 -10.98
CA VAL A 138 5.07 -34.58 -9.61
C VAL A 138 4.30 -35.79 -9.07
N THR A 139 4.45 -36.04 -7.77
CA THR A 139 3.63 -37.07 -7.08
C THR A 139 2.28 -36.49 -6.67
N ILE A 140 1.21 -37.04 -7.24
CA ILE A 140 -0.17 -36.64 -6.95
C ILE A 140 -0.80 -37.64 -5.96
N ARG A 141 -1.32 -37.13 -4.83
CA ARG A 141 -1.96 -37.94 -3.79
C ARG A 141 -3.48 -37.86 -3.90
N PRO A 142 -4.25 -38.91 -3.59
CA PRO A 142 -5.71 -38.78 -3.55
C PRO A 142 -6.13 -37.87 -2.38
N LEU A 143 -7.13 -37.02 -2.62
CA LEU A 143 -7.84 -36.22 -1.62
C LEU A 143 -9.35 -36.51 -1.74
N PRO A 144 -9.86 -37.49 -0.99
CA PRO A 144 -11.29 -37.80 -0.98
C PRO A 144 -12.13 -36.64 -0.43
N LEU A 145 -13.33 -36.46 -0.98
CA LEU A 145 -14.29 -35.46 -0.50
C LEU A 145 -14.64 -35.71 0.97
N GLY A 146 -14.67 -34.64 1.77
CA GLY A 146 -14.98 -34.67 3.20
C GLY A 146 -13.86 -35.20 4.09
N GLN A 147 -12.67 -35.50 3.55
CA GLN A 147 -11.54 -35.97 4.34
C GLN A 147 -10.43 -34.92 4.41
N ALA A 148 -10.17 -34.44 5.63
CA ALA A 148 -9.05 -33.56 5.91
C ALA A 148 -7.71 -34.32 5.94
N ILE A 149 -6.69 -33.80 5.24
CA ILE A 149 -5.34 -34.33 5.22
C ILE A 149 -4.37 -33.31 5.82
N THR A 150 -3.71 -33.67 6.92
CA THR A 150 -2.67 -32.85 7.55
C THR A 150 -1.28 -33.29 7.10
N LYS A 151 -0.47 -32.34 6.61
CA LYS A 151 0.90 -32.57 6.14
C LYS A 151 1.78 -31.37 6.44
N LYS A 152 3.07 -31.54 6.18
CA LYS A 152 4.10 -30.51 6.27
C LYS A 152 4.85 -30.48 4.95
N VAL A 153 4.76 -29.39 4.20
CA VAL A 153 5.48 -29.19 2.94
C VAL A 153 6.75 -28.40 3.22
N GLU A 154 7.85 -28.81 2.60
CA GLU A 154 9.11 -28.08 2.69
C GLU A 154 9.01 -26.72 1.98
N LYS A 155 9.90 -25.80 2.34
CA LYS A 155 9.95 -24.48 1.70
C LYS A 155 10.17 -24.61 0.19
N GLN A 156 9.48 -23.79 -0.59
CA GLN A 156 9.55 -23.78 -2.07
C GLN A 156 9.23 -25.13 -2.74
N CYS A 157 8.59 -26.06 -2.02
CA CYS A 157 8.07 -27.31 -2.56
C CYS A 157 6.53 -27.26 -2.59
N ALA A 158 5.93 -28.15 -3.38
CA ALA A 158 4.49 -28.34 -3.41
C ALA A 158 4.10 -29.80 -3.14
N HIS A 159 2.96 -29.99 -2.48
CA HIS A 159 2.30 -31.28 -2.40
C HIS A 159 1.04 -31.26 -3.25
N PHE A 160 0.95 -32.17 -4.23
CA PHE A 160 -0.14 -32.26 -5.19
C PHE A 160 -1.21 -33.28 -4.74
N TYR A 161 -2.46 -32.95 -5.03
CA TYR A 161 -3.64 -33.67 -4.62
C TYR A 161 -4.64 -33.79 -5.78
N ALA A 162 -5.09 -35.00 -6.06
CA ALA A 162 -6.18 -35.28 -6.99
C ALA A 162 -7.49 -35.43 -6.23
N VAL A 163 -8.50 -34.67 -6.64
CA VAL A 163 -9.87 -34.76 -6.14
C VAL A 163 -10.76 -35.18 -7.31
N THR A 164 -11.53 -36.25 -7.14
CA THR A 164 -12.54 -36.65 -8.14
C THR A 164 -13.91 -36.19 -7.67
N ILE A 165 -14.61 -35.41 -8.49
CA ILE A 165 -15.95 -34.92 -8.21
C ILE A 165 -16.95 -35.50 -9.20
N THR A 166 -18.15 -35.83 -8.71
CA THR A 166 -19.24 -36.34 -9.56
C THR A 166 -20.03 -35.21 -10.20
N GLU A 167 -20.89 -35.54 -11.16
CA GLU A 167 -21.89 -34.60 -11.71
C GLU A 167 -22.81 -34.00 -10.64
N ALA A 168 -23.12 -34.75 -9.59
CA ALA A 168 -23.91 -34.23 -8.48
C ALA A 168 -23.12 -33.19 -7.66
N ASP A 169 -21.84 -33.46 -7.41
CA ASP A 169 -20.95 -32.54 -6.70
C ASP A 169 -20.71 -31.26 -7.50
N ALA A 170 -20.45 -31.38 -8.81
CA ALA A 170 -20.28 -30.24 -9.71
C ALA A 170 -21.50 -29.30 -9.67
N ARG A 171 -22.72 -29.86 -9.72
CA ARG A 171 -23.96 -29.06 -9.60
C ARG A 171 -24.16 -28.46 -8.21
N ALA A 172 -23.81 -29.19 -7.16
CA ALA A 172 -23.93 -28.69 -5.79
C ALA A 172 -22.95 -27.54 -5.51
N GLY A 173 -21.76 -27.63 -6.11
CA GLY A 173 -20.63 -26.75 -5.89
C GLY A 173 -19.52 -27.49 -5.14
N PHE A 174 -18.30 -26.98 -5.29
CA PHE A 174 -17.09 -27.57 -4.74
C PHE A 174 -16.24 -26.51 -4.04
N VAL A 175 -15.63 -26.88 -2.91
CA VAL A 175 -14.68 -26.02 -2.20
C VAL A 175 -13.41 -26.81 -1.88
N CYS A 176 -12.26 -26.25 -2.21
CA CYS A 176 -10.97 -26.72 -1.71
C CYS A 176 -10.44 -25.70 -0.71
N GLN A 177 -10.24 -26.11 0.53
CA GLN A 177 -9.75 -25.25 1.60
C GLN A 177 -8.47 -25.78 2.22
N VAL A 178 -7.61 -24.86 2.62
CA VAL A 178 -6.36 -25.16 3.32
C VAL A 178 -6.24 -24.23 4.52
N GLN A 179 -5.85 -24.78 5.66
CA GLN A 179 -5.59 -24.02 6.88
C GLN A 179 -4.29 -24.44 7.55
N SER A 180 -3.69 -23.51 8.31
CA SER A 180 -2.51 -23.77 9.14
C SER A 180 -2.69 -23.17 10.53
N SER A 181 -2.74 -24.05 11.54
CA SER A 181 -2.77 -23.66 12.96
C SER A 181 -1.50 -22.95 13.41
N ASP A 182 -0.37 -23.26 12.75
CA ASP A 182 0.94 -22.65 12.99
C ASP A 182 1.08 -21.27 12.31
N LYS A 183 0.01 -20.81 11.63
CA LYS A 183 0.01 -19.58 10.83
C LYS A 183 1.10 -19.61 9.76
N SER A 184 1.33 -20.79 9.17
CA SER A 184 2.30 -20.95 8.08
C SER A 184 1.85 -20.14 6.87
N LYS A 185 2.82 -19.57 6.14
CA LYS A 185 2.56 -19.00 4.81
C LYS A 185 2.60 -20.12 3.78
N PHE A 186 1.57 -20.21 2.96
CA PHE A 186 1.46 -21.17 1.88
C PHE A 186 0.65 -20.56 0.73
N LYS A 187 0.68 -21.22 -0.43
CA LYS A 187 -0.27 -20.97 -1.51
C LYS A 187 -1.09 -22.21 -1.80
N LEU A 188 -2.38 -22.02 -2.05
CA LEU A 188 -3.24 -23.05 -2.63
C LEU A 188 -3.27 -22.83 -4.15
N LEU A 189 -2.97 -23.87 -4.91
CA LEU A 189 -2.84 -23.85 -6.35
C LEU A 189 -3.86 -24.80 -6.98
N TYR A 190 -4.38 -24.44 -8.15
CA TYR A 190 -5.23 -25.29 -8.99
C TYR A 190 -4.60 -25.40 -10.37
N PHE A 191 -4.59 -26.63 -10.91
CA PHE A 191 -3.97 -26.94 -12.18
C PHE A 191 -4.97 -27.56 -13.15
N ASP A 192 -4.87 -27.15 -14.41
CA ASP A 192 -5.49 -27.85 -15.53
C ASP A 192 -4.58 -28.98 -16.02
N GLN A 193 -5.20 -30.05 -16.54
CA GLN A 193 -4.48 -31.18 -17.08
C GLN A 193 -4.25 -30.98 -18.58
N GLU A 194 -2.98 -31.01 -18.98
CA GLU A 194 -2.57 -30.92 -20.38
C GLU A 194 -2.76 -32.26 -21.11
N GLU A 195 -2.93 -32.21 -22.43
CA GLU A 195 -3.04 -33.42 -23.28
C GLU A 195 -1.79 -34.31 -23.18
N THR A 196 -0.63 -33.71 -22.89
CA THR A 196 0.64 -34.39 -22.70
C THR A 196 0.75 -35.14 -21.36
N GLY A 197 -0.26 -35.03 -20.49
CA GLY A 197 -0.25 -35.57 -19.13
C GLY A 197 0.39 -34.64 -18.10
N GLY A 198 0.87 -33.46 -18.52
CA GLY A 198 1.37 -32.40 -17.67
C GLY A 198 0.29 -31.63 -16.92
N LEU A 199 0.71 -30.73 -16.04
CA LEU A 199 -0.16 -29.83 -15.29
C LEU A 199 0.22 -28.37 -15.53
N SER A 200 -0.73 -27.55 -15.97
CA SER A 200 -0.55 -26.10 -16.13
C SER A 200 -1.26 -25.34 -15.00
N LEU A 201 -0.57 -24.37 -14.40
CA LEU A 201 -1.12 -23.59 -13.29
C LEU A 201 -2.27 -22.70 -13.81
N CYS A 202 -3.46 -22.87 -13.24
CA CYS A 202 -4.67 -22.16 -13.64
C CYS A 202 -5.06 -21.09 -12.60
N LEU A 203 -5.10 -21.45 -11.30
CA LEU A 203 -5.43 -20.51 -10.23
C LEU A 203 -4.44 -20.58 -9.07
N GLN A 204 -4.29 -19.46 -8.37
CA GLN A 204 -3.44 -19.33 -7.19
C GLN A 204 -4.11 -18.47 -6.11
N GLU A 205 -4.08 -18.98 -4.88
CA GLU A 205 -4.51 -18.31 -3.66
C GLU A 205 -3.39 -18.19 -2.64
N ASP A 206 -3.12 -16.97 -2.18
CA ASP A 206 -2.21 -16.75 -1.06
C ASP A 206 -2.92 -17.01 0.27
N SER A 207 -2.21 -17.66 1.20
CA SER A 207 -2.72 -17.82 2.57
C SER A 207 -2.87 -16.46 3.26
N ALA A 208 -4.06 -16.18 3.79
CA ALA A 208 -4.35 -15.00 4.59
C ALA A 208 -4.57 -15.35 6.06
N LYS A 209 -4.34 -14.39 6.97
CA LYS A 209 -4.61 -14.60 8.40
C LYS A 209 -6.12 -14.53 8.66
N THR A 210 -6.68 -15.62 9.16
CA THR A 210 -8.11 -15.74 9.47
C THR A 210 -8.25 -16.16 10.94
N GLY A 211 -8.59 -15.19 11.80
CA GLY A 211 -8.66 -15.40 13.24
C GLY A 211 -7.33 -15.87 13.84
N LYS A 212 -7.29 -17.12 14.32
CA LYS A 212 -6.10 -17.74 14.95
C LYS A 212 -5.26 -18.58 13.99
N VAL A 213 -5.71 -18.79 12.75
CA VAL A 213 -5.02 -19.61 11.74
C VAL A 213 -4.63 -18.75 10.53
N THR A 214 -3.86 -19.32 9.61
CA THR A 214 -3.83 -18.84 8.22
C THR A 214 -4.65 -19.78 7.35
N SER A 215 -5.35 -19.26 6.36
CA SER A 215 -6.23 -20.04 5.48
C SER A 215 -6.16 -19.53 4.04
N ALA A 216 -6.38 -20.42 3.08
CA ALA A 216 -6.70 -20.12 1.69
C ALA A 216 -7.84 -21.03 1.25
N GLY A 217 -8.71 -20.55 0.35
CA GLY A 217 -9.84 -21.33 -0.13
C GLY A 217 -10.18 -20.96 -1.57
N MET A 218 -10.50 -21.98 -2.37
CA MET A 218 -11.04 -21.83 -3.71
C MET A 218 -12.48 -22.33 -3.71
N TYR A 219 -13.39 -21.51 -4.25
CA TYR A 219 -14.83 -21.69 -4.15
C TYR A 219 -15.44 -21.77 -5.54
N PHE A 220 -15.96 -22.93 -5.89
CA PHE A 220 -16.56 -23.22 -7.20
C PHE A 220 -18.05 -23.52 -7.00
N LEU A 221 -18.83 -22.47 -6.76
CA LEU A 221 -20.19 -22.58 -6.24
C LEU A 221 -21.29 -22.51 -7.32
N GLY A 222 -20.98 -22.37 -8.60
CA GLY A 222 -22.02 -22.21 -9.63
C GLY A 222 -22.65 -20.83 -9.70
N PHE A 223 -21.96 -19.82 -9.16
CA PHE A 223 -22.28 -18.40 -9.31
C PHE A 223 -21.02 -17.57 -9.05
N PRO A 224 -20.99 -16.29 -9.45
CA PRO A 224 -19.85 -15.40 -9.20
C PRO A 224 -19.57 -15.28 -7.70
N VAL A 225 -18.38 -15.72 -7.28
CA VAL A 225 -17.82 -15.51 -5.94
C VAL A 225 -16.81 -14.37 -6.02
N TYR A 226 -16.67 -13.57 -4.98
CA TYR A 226 -15.80 -12.40 -5.00
C TYR A 226 -14.67 -12.51 -3.99
N ARG A 227 -13.50 -11.98 -4.38
CA ARG A 227 -12.35 -11.77 -3.51
C ARG A 227 -12.22 -10.30 -3.20
N LEU A 228 -11.85 -10.00 -1.96
CA LEU A 228 -11.43 -8.66 -1.56
C LEU A 228 -9.90 -8.58 -1.48
N ASP A 229 -9.28 -7.98 -2.50
CA ASP A 229 -7.86 -7.63 -2.43
C ASP A 229 -7.65 -6.39 -1.55
N GLN A 230 -7.10 -6.60 -0.36
CA GLN A 230 -6.85 -5.54 0.60
C GLN A 230 -5.60 -4.71 0.28
N THR A 231 -4.71 -5.20 -0.60
CA THR A 231 -3.48 -4.48 -0.96
C THR A 231 -3.79 -3.21 -1.73
N LEU A 232 -4.74 -3.29 -2.68
CA LEU A 232 -5.27 -2.15 -3.45
C LEU A 232 -5.89 -1.06 -2.55
N ASN A 233 -6.52 -1.46 -1.44
CA ASN A 233 -7.17 -0.54 -0.51
C ASN A 233 -6.17 0.21 0.40
N SER A 234 -5.00 -0.39 0.67
CA SER A 234 -4.04 0.12 1.65
C SER A 234 -3.21 1.33 1.16
N MET A 235 -2.93 1.40 -0.14
CA MET A 235 -2.11 2.47 -0.72
C MET A 235 -2.86 3.80 -0.85
N ALA A 236 -4.18 3.74 -1.06
CA ALA A 236 -5.03 4.92 -1.12
C ALA A 236 -5.10 5.67 0.22
N ALA A 237 -5.10 4.92 1.33
CA ALA A 237 -5.33 5.45 2.66
C ALA A 237 -4.19 6.32 3.22
N ALA A 238 -2.96 6.14 2.73
CA ALA A 238 -1.79 6.84 3.25
C ALA A 238 -1.72 8.32 2.84
N LYS A 239 -2.48 8.74 1.82
CA LYS A 239 -2.45 10.11 1.28
C LYS A 239 -3.70 10.93 1.61
N ASP A 240 -4.84 10.26 1.75
CA ASP A 240 -6.14 10.88 1.98
C ASP A 240 -7.05 9.89 2.75
N PRO A 241 -7.34 10.16 4.04
CA PRO A 241 -8.20 9.31 4.87
C PRO A 241 -9.62 9.16 4.32
N ASP A 242 -10.15 10.20 3.67
CA ASP A 242 -11.50 10.17 3.11
C ASP A 242 -11.52 9.29 1.86
N ALA A 243 -10.48 9.39 1.02
CA ALA A 243 -10.30 8.47 -0.10
C ALA A 243 -10.15 6.99 0.34
N ALA A 244 -9.62 6.73 1.54
CA ALA A 244 -9.54 5.37 2.08
C ALA A 244 -10.92 4.72 2.25
N PHE A 245 -11.90 5.51 2.71
CA PHE A 245 -13.26 5.04 2.91
C PHE A 245 -13.93 4.72 1.56
N PHE A 246 -13.85 5.64 0.60
CA PHE A 246 -14.50 5.46 -0.70
C PHE A 246 -13.89 4.33 -1.54
N LYS A 247 -12.60 4.07 -1.37
CA LYS A 247 -11.88 3.00 -2.08
C LYS A 247 -11.93 1.64 -1.39
N LYS A 248 -12.65 1.51 -0.27
CA LYS A 248 -12.68 0.29 0.55
C LYS A 248 -13.15 -0.96 -0.21
N LEU A 249 -13.93 -0.79 -1.28
CA LEU A 249 -14.49 -1.88 -2.08
C LEU A 249 -13.86 -1.97 -3.49
N ASP A 250 -12.81 -1.21 -3.80
CA ASP A 250 -12.18 -1.22 -5.13
C ASP A 250 -11.56 -2.58 -5.47
N GLY A 251 -10.95 -3.21 -4.46
CA GLY A 251 -10.39 -4.56 -4.57
C GLY A 251 -11.42 -5.70 -4.53
N PHE A 252 -12.73 -5.42 -4.48
CA PHE A 252 -13.77 -6.46 -4.49
C PHE A 252 -14.02 -6.94 -5.93
N GLN A 253 -13.36 -8.02 -6.33
CA GLN A 253 -13.33 -8.50 -7.72
C GLN A 253 -13.88 -9.92 -7.83
N PRO A 254 -14.59 -10.26 -8.93
CA PRO A 254 -15.08 -11.62 -9.13
C PRO A 254 -13.92 -12.58 -9.35
N CYS A 255 -14.04 -13.80 -8.83
CA CYS A 255 -13.12 -14.90 -9.11
C CYS A 255 -13.30 -15.37 -10.56
N GLU A 256 -12.19 -15.71 -11.22
CA GLU A 256 -12.18 -16.08 -12.65
C GLU A 256 -12.91 -17.40 -12.93
N LEU A 257 -12.78 -18.38 -12.03
CA LEU A 257 -13.44 -19.68 -12.13
C LEU A 257 -14.47 -19.84 -11.02
N THR A 258 -15.71 -20.14 -11.42
CA THR A 258 -16.86 -20.28 -10.50
C THR A 258 -17.40 -21.70 -10.43
N GLU A 259 -16.94 -22.60 -11.31
CA GLU A 259 -17.47 -23.95 -11.49
C GLU A 259 -16.36 -24.92 -11.90
N LEU A 260 -16.52 -26.18 -11.48
CA LEU A 260 -15.73 -27.31 -11.95
C LEU A 260 -16.65 -28.35 -12.56
N LYS A 261 -16.20 -28.98 -13.66
CA LYS A 261 -16.94 -30.07 -14.32
C LYS A 261 -16.76 -31.37 -13.53
N ALA A 262 -17.66 -32.34 -13.72
CA ALA A 262 -17.41 -33.67 -13.22
C ALA A 262 -16.08 -34.23 -13.77
N GLY A 263 -15.26 -34.84 -12.91
CA GLY A 263 -13.93 -35.31 -13.30
C GLY A 263 -12.92 -35.25 -12.17
N THR A 264 -11.66 -35.46 -12.54
CA THR A 264 -10.53 -35.37 -11.62
C THR A 264 -9.84 -34.02 -11.78
N HIS A 265 -9.62 -33.35 -10.65
CA HIS A 265 -9.03 -32.04 -10.55
C HIS A 265 -7.79 -32.08 -9.67
N VAL A 266 -6.77 -31.29 -10.01
CA VAL A 266 -5.50 -31.28 -9.28
C VAL A 266 -5.31 -29.96 -8.55
N PHE A 267 -5.13 -30.07 -7.25
CA PHE A 267 -4.77 -28.96 -6.36
C PHE A 267 -3.39 -29.17 -5.79
N ALA A 268 -2.72 -28.11 -5.37
CA ALA A 268 -1.47 -28.24 -4.64
C ALA A 268 -1.37 -27.24 -3.49
N VAL A 269 -0.65 -27.64 -2.44
CA VAL A 269 -0.24 -26.73 -1.36
C VAL A 269 1.25 -26.46 -1.49
N TYR A 270 1.58 -25.21 -1.78
CA TYR A 270 2.96 -24.74 -1.95
C TYR A 270 3.49 -24.07 -0.68
N GLY A 271 4.67 -24.48 -0.23
CA GLY A 271 5.35 -23.93 0.94
C GLY A 271 5.93 -22.54 0.68
N ASP A 272 5.10 -21.51 0.85
CA ASP A 272 5.41 -20.12 0.49
C ASP A 272 6.29 -19.35 1.51
N ASN A 273 7.02 -20.08 2.33
CA ASN A 273 7.88 -19.51 3.35
C ASN A 273 9.33 -19.82 3.04
N PHE A 274 10.18 -18.78 3.01
CA PHE A 274 11.61 -18.90 2.66
C PHE A 274 12.46 -19.61 3.72
N PHE A 275 11.97 -19.70 4.95
CA PHE A 275 12.77 -20.15 6.10
C PHE A 275 12.23 -21.43 6.73
N LYS A 276 10.92 -21.60 6.70
CA LYS A 276 10.24 -22.68 7.40
C LYS A 276 9.38 -23.44 6.41
N SER A 277 9.38 -24.75 6.54
CA SER A 277 8.30 -25.60 6.06
C SER A 277 6.92 -25.07 6.49
N ALA A 278 5.89 -25.32 5.69
CA ALA A 278 4.52 -25.00 6.04
C ALA A 278 3.78 -26.26 6.53
N SER A 279 3.32 -26.24 7.78
CA SER A 279 2.34 -27.21 8.27
C SER A 279 0.96 -26.79 7.79
N TYR A 280 0.15 -27.71 7.26
CA TYR A 280 -1.19 -27.38 6.78
C TYR A 280 -2.14 -28.58 6.88
N THR A 281 -3.43 -28.28 6.83
CA THR A 281 -4.53 -29.23 6.65
C THR A 281 -5.30 -28.81 5.41
N ILE A 282 -5.38 -29.69 4.42
CA ILE A 282 -6.17 -29.51 3.20
C ILE A 282 -7.43 -30.37 3.26
N GLU A 283 -8.54 -29.84 2.76
CA GLU A 283 -9.82 -30.54 2.69
C GLU A 283 -10.57 -30.11 1.42
N ALA A 284 -11.22 -31.09 0.78
CA ALA A 284 -12.06 -30.90 -0.39
C ALA A 284 -13.50 -31.22 -0.02
N LEU A 285 -14.45 -30.31 -0.28
CA LEU A 285 -15.83 -30.39 0.18
C LEU A 285 -16.80 -30.28 -1.00
N SER A 286 -17.81 -31.14 -1.00
CA SER A 286 -19.02 -30.96 -1.81
C SER A 286 -19.97 -30.01 -1.08
N CYS A 287 -20.54 -29.05 -1.79
CA CYS A 287 -21.38 -28.01 -1.20
C CYS A 287 -22.85 -28.42 -1.02
N GLY A 288 -23.23 -29.66 -1.35
CA GLY A 288 -24.60 -30.16 -1.19
C GLY A 288 -25.19 -29.92 0.20
N PRO A 289 -24.45 -30.20 1.29
CA PRO A 289 -24.91 -29.94 2.65
C PRO A 289 -25.01 -28.46 3.04
N PHE A 290 -24.44 -27.54 2.27
CA PHE A 290 -24.24 -26.11 2.63
C PHE A 290 -25.15 -25.17 1.82
N THR A 291 -26.40 -25.59 1.57
CA THR A 291 -27.31 -24.85 0.68
C THR A 291 -27.69 -23.47 1.24
N GLU A 292 -27.89 -23.37 2.56
CA GLU A 292 -28.25 -22.11 3.21
C GLU A 292 -27.08 -21.12 3.20
N GLU A 293 -25.87 -21.58 3.54
CA GLU A 293 -24.65 -20.78 3.52
C GLU A 293 -24.34 -20.26 2.11
N LYS A 294 -24.62 -21.07 1.09
CA LYS A 294 -24.46 -20.72 -0.32
C LYS A 294 -25.36 -19.55 -0.73
N GLU A 295 -26.65 -19.62 -0.40
CA GLU A 295 -27.60 -18.53 -0.70
C GLU A 295 -27.32 -17.28 0.15
N ASN A 296 -26.91 -17.45 1.40
CA ASN A 296 -26.50 -16.35 2.26
C ASN A 296 -25.27 -15.61 1.71
N LEU A 297 -24.26 -16.35 1.25
CA LEU A 297 -23.07 -15.76 0.63
C LEU A 297 -23.46 -14.95 -0.61
N ARG A 298 -24.25 -15.54 -1.51
CA ARG A 298 -24.75 -14.87 -2.72
C ARG A 298 -25.51 -13.58 -2.38
N ALA A 299 -26.38 -13.62 -1.37
CA ALA A 299 -27.15 -12.46 -0.94
C ALA A 299 -26.26 -11.35 -0.35
N VAL A 300 -25.28 -11.71 0.48
CA VAL A 300 -24.34 -10.74 1.08
C VAL A 300 -23.45 -10.11 0.01
N GLU A 301 -22.91 -10.90 -0.92
CA GLU A 301 -22.07 -10.37 -2.01
C GLU A 301 -22.87 -9.41 -2.91
N ALA A 302 -24.13 -9.73 -3.21
CA ALA A 302 -25.01 -8.82 -3.94
C ALA A 302 -25.25 -7.48 -3.21
N GLN A 303 -25.38 -7.53 -1.88
CA GLN A 303 -25.47 -6.31 -1.06
C GLN A 303 -24.16 -5.51 -1.09
N ILE A 304 -22.99 -6.17 -1.04
CA ILE A 304 -21.69 -5.51 -1.14
C ILE A 304 -21.54 -4.81 -2.49
N LEU A 305 -21.94 -5.45 -3.59
CA LEU A 305 -21.91 -4.84 -4.93
C LEU A 305 -22.83 -3.63 -5.03
N THR A 306 -24.03 -3.72 -4.45
CA THR A 306 -24.96 -2.59 -4.38
C THR A 306 -24.33 -1.43 -3.60
N LYS A 307 -23.71 -1.72 -2.45
CA LYS A 307 -22.99 -0.73 -1.65
C LYS A 307 -21.79 -0.13 -2.37
N ARG A 308 -21.08 -0.88 -3.21
CA ARG A 308 -19.97 -0.36 -4.03
C ARG A 308 -20.47 0.72 -5.00
N VAL A 309 -21.60 0.49 -5.65
CA VAL A 309 -22.20 1.48 -6.56
C VAL A 309 -22.70 2.71 -5.79
N GLU A 310 -23.37 2.51 -4.66
CA GLU A 310 -23.81 3.61 -3.79
C GLU A 310 -22.62 4.45 -3.28
N LEU A 311 -21.53 3.80 -2.87
CA LEU A 311 -20.34 4.44 -2.35
C LEU A 311 -19.66 5.34 -3.40
N SER A 312 -19.63 4.90 -4.67
CA SER A 312 -19.11 5.71 -5.78
C SER A 312 -19.95 6.95 -6.05
N LYS A 313 -21.28 6.84 -5.98
CA LYS A 313 -22.18 8.00 -6.09
C LYS A 313 -21.99 8.96 -4.90
N PHE A 314 -21.94 8.41 -3.69
CA PHE A 314 -21.72 9.19 -2.48
C PHE A 314 -20.37 9.91 -2.49
N GLU A 315 -19.30 9.29 -3.03
CA GLU A 315 -18.00 9.95 -3.20
C GLU A 315 -18.11 11.22 -4.04
N THR A 316 -18.90 11.16 -5.11
CA THR A 316 -19.07 12.29 -6.03
C THR A 316 -19.76 13.46 -5.32
N GLU A 317 -20.88 13.19 -4.64
CA GLU A 317 -21.62 14.19 -3.87
C GLU A 317 -20.77 14.77 -2.73
N TYR A 318 -20.04 13.91 -2.01
CA TYR A 318 -19.14 14.33 -0.94
C TYR A 318 -18.06 15.28 -1.43
N ARG A 319 -17.41 14.97 -2.56
CA ARG A 319 -16.36 15.81 -3.16
C ARG A 319 -16.90 17.16 -3.62
N GLU A 320 -18.13 17.21 -4.13
CA GLU A 320 -18.79 18.47 -4.52
C GLU A 320 -19.04 19.37 -3.31
N VAL A 321 -19.61 18.82 -2.24
CA VAL A 321 -19.87 19.57 -1.00
C VAL A 321 -18.55 20.02 -0.36
N LEU A 322 -17.53 19.16 -0.36
CA LEU A 322 -16.21 19.51 0.18
C LEU A 322 -15.56 20.67 -0.60
N ALA A 323 -15.72 20.70 -1.93
CA ALA A 323 -15.23 21.80 -2.75
C ALA A 323 -15.93 23.13 -2.40
N GLN A 324 -17.27 23.12 -2.30
CA GLN A 324 -18.05 24.31 -1.93
C GLN A 324 -17.71 24.80 -0.53
N PHE A 325 -17.55 23.90 0.44
CA PHE A 325 -17.14 24.23 1.80
C PHE A 325 -15.73 24.85 1.84
N THR A 326 -14.81 24.29 1.06
CA THR A 326 -13.43 24.79 0.96
C THR A 326 -13.41 26.21 0.36
N GLU A 327 -14.21 26.44 -0.68
CA GLU A 327 -14.38 27.76 -1.28
C GLU A 327 -14.94 28.78 -0.28
N MET A 328 -16.02 28.43 0.43
CA MET A 328 -16.63 29.30 1.44
C MET A 328 -15.67 29.62 2.60
N THR A 329 -14.91 28.62 3.05
CA THR A 329 -13.91 28.82 4.13
C THR A 329 -12.76 29.71 3.67
N SER A 330 -12.32 29.57 2.41
CA SER A 330 -11.33 30.45 1.81
C SER A 330 -11.85 31.89 1.75
N ARG A 331 -13.09 32.08 1.30
CA ARG A 331 -13.71 33.40 1.23
C ARG A 331 -13.84 34.04 2.60
N TYR A 332 -14.36 33.32 3.61
CA TYR A 332 -14.42 33.80 4.99
C TYR A 332 -13.07 34.28 5.50
N THR A 333 -12.00 33.52 5.22
CA THR A 333 -10.64 33.87 5.62
C THR A 333 -10.15 35.15 4.93
N GLN A 334 -10.47 35.33 3.65
CA GLN A 334 -10.12 36.54 2.89
C GLN A 334 -10.85 37.77 3.43
N GLU A 335 -12.16 37.67 3.64
CA GLU A 335 -12.99 38.76 4.19
C GLU A 335 -12.52 39.17 5.59
N MET A 336 -12.17 38.20 6.45
CA MET A 336 -11.61 38.48 7.77
C MET A 336 -10.28 39.24 7.68
N GLN A 337 -9.37 38.84 6.78
CA GLN A 337 -8.10 39.52 6.57
C GLN A 337 -8.28 40.94 6.02
N GLU A 338 -9.24 41.13 5.13
CA GLU A 338 -9.55 42.46 4.57
C GLU A 338 -10.10 43.40 5.64
N ILE A 339 -11.02 42.92 6.49
CA ILE A 339 -11.54 43.70 7.61
C ILE A 339 -10.42 44.08 8.59
N ASP A 340 -9.54 43.12 8.96
CA ASP A 340 -8.42 43.39 9.87
C ASP A 340 -7.47 44.45 9.31
N GLU A 341 -7.18 44.40 8.01
CA GLU A 341 -6.34 45.40 7.34
C GLU A 341 -7.00 46.78 7.28
N LEU A 342 -8.30 46.85 6.99
CA LEU A 342 -9.06 48.10 7.02
C LEU A 342 -9.08 48.72 8.43
N LEU A 343 -9.28 47.90 9.46
CA LEU A 343 -9.23 48.36 10.85
C LEU A 343 -7.83 48.84 11.23
N ARG A 344 -6.77 48.16 10.77
CA ARG A 344 -5.38 48.59 10.97
C ARG A 344 -5.13 49.95 10.33
N GLN A 345 -5.51 50.13 9.07
CA GLN A 345 -5.37 51.40 8.33
C GLN A 345 -6.14 52.53 9.02
N ARG A 346 -7.38 52.27 9.46
CA ARG A 346 -8.18 53.23 10.23
C ARG A 346 -7.45 53.67 11.51
N ASN A 347 -6.93 52.73 12.28
CA ASN A 347 -6.23 53.02 13.54
C ASN A 347 -4.93 53.81 13.31
N GLU A 348 -4.22 53.54 12.21
CA GLU A 348 -3.03 54.29 11.79
C GLU A 348 -3.39 55.74 11.44
N ILE A 349 -4.49 55.96 10.72
CA ILE A 349 -5.03 57.30 10.44
C ILE A 349 -5.39 58.03 11.73
N TYR A 350 -6.08 57.38 12.67
CA TYR A 350 -6.41 58.00 13.96
C TYR A 350 -5.17 58.40 14.75
N ALA A 351 -4.15 57.54 14.80
CA ALA A 351 -2.89 57.84 15.47
C ALA A 351 -2.20 59.08 14.88
N SER A 352 -2.35 59.34 13.57
CA SER A 352 -1.76 60.52 12.93
C SER A 352 -2.28 61.86 13.45
N TYR A 353 -3.53 61.93 13.95
CA TYR A 353 -4.11 63.13 14.55
C TYR A 353 -3.66 63.34 16.00
N THR A 354 -3.28 62.27 16.70
CA THR A 354 -2.90 62.30 18.12
C THR A 354 -1.40 62.47 18.33
N ILE A 355 -0.59 62.19 17.31
CA ILE A 355 0.85 62.47 17.31
C ILE A 355 1.03 63.96 17.01
N ALA A 356 1.35 64.76 18.03
CA ALA A 356 1.77 66.14 17.83
C ALA A 356 2.99 66.19 16.87
N PRO A 357 3.03 67.08 15.87
CA PRO A 357 4.16 67.15 14.97
C PRO A 357 5.42 67.47 15.78
N PRO A 358 6.58 66.86 15.46
CA PRO A 358 7.81 67.21 16.14
C PRO A 358 8.07 68.69 15.87
N MET A 359 7.97 69.51 16.93
CA MET A 359 8.44 70.89 16.88
C MET A 359 9.88 70.84 16.36
N LYS A 360 10.13 71.48 15.21
CA LYS A 360 11.49 71.70 14.69
C LYS A 360 12.26 72.48 15.75
N ARG A 361 12.97 71.78 16.64
CA ARG A 361 13.97 72.39 17.51
C ARG A 361 15.20 72.63 16.65
N SER A 362 15.44 73.92 16.40
CA SER A 362 16.70 74.46 15.93
C SER A 362 17.86 73.87 16.73
N SER A 363 18.94 73.59 16.00
CA SER A 363 20.20 73.11 16.51
C SER A 363 20.74 74.03 17.61
N SER A 364 20.93 73.49 18.81
CA SER A 364 21.96 74.00 19.72
C SER A 364 22.58 72.85 20.50
N ARG A 365 23.84 72.63 20.14
CA ARG A 365 24.83 71.71 20.69
C ARG A 365 25.05 71.98 22.19
N SER A 366 24.96 70.95 23.02
CA SER A 366 25.69 70.92 24.30
C SER A 366 25.88 69.48 24.78
N ARG A 367 27.14 69.11 24.98
CA ARG A 367 27.61 67.87 25.59
C ARG A 367 27.33 67.92 27.09
N ASN A 368 26.83 66.82 27.67
CA ASN A 368 27.48 66.27 28.86
C ASN A 368 27.11 64.82 29.15
N LYS A 369 28.03 64.19 29.87
CA LYS A 369 28.32 62.77 30.07
C LYS A 369 27.77 62.32 31.44
N GLY A 370 27.18 61.13 31.56
CA GLY A 370 26.85 60.57 32.88
C GLY A 370 25.81 59.44 32.93
N GLN A 371 26.29 58.21 32.71
CA GLN A 371 25.98 56.94 33.39
C GLN A 371 24.86 56.90 34.47
N SER A 372 23.83 56.06 34.28
CA SER A 372 23.29 55.12 35.29
C SER A 372 22.14 54.24 34.74
N LYS A 373 22.04 53.05 35.34
CA LYS A 373 21.24 51.85 35.02
C LYS A 373 19.72 52.06 35.15
N GLU A 374 18.94 51.35 34.34
CA GLU A 374 17.91 50.41 34.84
C GLU A 374 17.32 49.50 33.74
N VAL A 375 16.76 48.40 34.22
CA VAL A 375 16.45 47.10 33.62
C VAL A 375 15.29 47.15 32.63
N ASN A 376 15.30 46.31 31.59
CA ASN A 376 14.04 45.84 31.00
C ASN A 376 14.18 44.39 30.48
N GLU A 377 13.73 43.44 31.31
CA GLU A 377 13.27 42.12 30.88
C GLU A 377 11.89 42.30 30.23
N GLU A 378 11.77 42.15 28.92
CA GLU A 378 10.54 41.69 28.24
C GLU A 378 10.80 41.59 26.73
N GLY A 379 11.64 40.63 26.36
CA GLY A 379 12.08 40.43 24.98
C GLY A 379 12.25 38.96 24.61
N ARG A 380 11.39 38.05 25.13
CA ARG A 380 11.55 36.62 24.82
C ARG A 380 10.28 35.76 24.85
N GLN A 381 9.13 36.27 24.39
CA GLN A 381 7.96 35.39 24.19
C GLN A 381 7.18 35.53 22.86
N LYS A 382 7.47 36.50 21.98
CA LYS A 382 6.68 36.69 20.75
C LYS A 382 7.22 36.04 19.46
N LYS A 383 8.25 35.18 19.53
CA LYS A 383 8.81 34.51 18.33
C LYS A 383 8.62 32.99 18.26
N THR A 384 7.85 32.39 19.16
CA THR A 384 7.70 30.91 19.22
C THR A 384 6.28 30.41 18.90
N LEU A 385 5.34 31.27 18.51
CA LEU A 385 3.93 30.89 18.27
C LEU A 385 3.48 30.90 16.80
N LEU A 386 4.35 31.30 15.86
CA LEU A 386 3.99 31.43 14.44
C LEU A 386 4.42 30.27 13.51
N THR A 387 4.96 29.18 14.06
CA THR A 387 5.42 28.03 13.25
C THR A 387 4.81 26.68 13.65
N ARG A 388 3.70 26.68 14.40
CA ARG A 388 3.07 25.43 14.88
C ARG A 388 1.55 25.32 14.68
N GLY A 389 0.96 26.16 13.82
CA GLY A 389 -0.51 26.26 13.67
C GLY A 389 -1.12 25.62 12.41
N THR A 390 -0.36 25.04 11.48
CA THR A 390 -0.90 24.59 10.18
C THR A 390 -1.15 23.08 10.06
N ARG A 391 -1.12 22.31 11.15
CA ARG A 391 -1.43 20.86 11.12
C ARG A 391 -2.36 20.34 12.22
N GLN A 392 -2.95 21.23 12.99
CA GLN A 392 -4.16 20.99 13.79
C GLN A 392 -5.06 22.19 13.45
N SER A 393 -6.24 22.06 12.84
CA SER A 393 -7.19 20.97 12.94
C SER A 393 -8.31 21.15 11.91
N LEU A 394 -8.55 20.16 11.07
CA LEU A 394 -9.90 20.00 10.49
C LEU A 394 -10.86 19.45 11.56
N SER A 395 -10.35 18.73 12.56
CA SER A 395 -11.16 18.15 13.65
C SER A 395 -11.63 19.17 14.70
N SER A 396 -10.84 20.18 15.07
CA SER A 396 -11.26 21.19 16.05
C SER A 396 -12.17 22.24 15.43
N PHE A 397 -12.10 22.45 14.11
CA PHE A 397 -13.11 23.22 13.38
C PHE A 397 -14.45 22.45 13.29
N TRP A 398 -14.40 21.13 13.03
CA TRP A 398 -15.56 20.24 13.12
C TRP A 398 -16.21 20.22 14.51
N LEU A 399 -15.40 20.14 15.57
CA LEU A 399 -15.88 20.18 16.96
C LEU A 399 -16.46 21.55 17.34
N TRP A 400 -15.91 22.64 16.81
CA TRP A 400 -16.42 23.99 17.02
C TRP A 400 -17.76 24.21 16.30
N LEU A 401 -17.90 23.77 15.05
CA LEU A 401 -19.18 23.85 14.31
C LEU A 401 -20.28 22.95 14.93
N PHE A 402 -19.94 21.72 15.34
CA PHE A 402 -20.89 20.85 16.06
C PHE A 402 -21.32 21.43 17.41
N SER A 403 -20.42 22.16 18.09
CA SER A 403 -20.74 22.84 19.35
C SER A 403 -21.71 23.99 19.14
N ILE A 404 -21.65 24.70 18.01
CA ILE A 404 -22.59 25.78 17.68
C ILE A 404 -23.99 25.22 17.38
N HIS A 405 -24.08 24.12 16.64
CA HIS A 405 -25.37 23.54 16.28
C HIS A 405 -26.11 22.88 17.47
N ARG A 406 -25.37 22.38 18.46
CA ARG A 406 -25.95 21.83 19.70
C ARG A 406 -26.54 22.91 20.62
N SER A 407 -26.09 24.15 20.49
CA SER A 407 -26.59 25.30 21.28
C SER A 407 -27.88 25.90 20.72
N GLU A 408 -28.19 25.69 19.44
CA GLU A 408 -29.42 26.24 18.81
C GLU A 408 -30.63 25.30 18.88
N VAL A 409 -30.45 24.02 19.22
CA VAL A 409 -31.53 23.01 19.29
C VAL A 409 -32.09 22.83 20.73
N GLN A 410 -31.57 23.59 21.71
CA GLN A 410 -32.06 23.58 23.10
C GLN A 410 -32.39 24.98 23.67
N GLY A 411 -32.59 25.97 22.80
CA GLY A 411 -33.01 27.33 23.18
C GLY A 411 -34.50 27.54 23.04
#